data_AF-A0A0C3AT17-F1
#
_entry.id   AF-A0A0C3AT17-F1
#
_cell.length_a   1.000
_cell.length_b   1.000
_cell.length_c   1.000
_cell.angle_alpha   90.00
_cell.angle_beta   90.00
_cell.angle_gamma   90.00
#
_symmetry.space_group_name_H-M   'P 1'
#
loop_
_entity.id
_entity.type
_entity.pdbx_description
1 polymer ?
#
loop_
_entity_poly.entity_id
_entity_poly.type
_entity_poly.pdbx_seq_one_letter_code
_entity_poly.pdbx_strand_id
1 'polypeptide(L)'
;LTVAWIPGHMEVEGNEEVDTEAKKAAQGDSTRSPAQLRSIVKNPPKGLAAIKASFKKDSRQMWTTEWYECAQYPRIAKYDARPPNASHIKKLYNDKSKRDGSLITQLRSHHIALNAYLHRIKAVNSPWCPRCEVSETVEHYLLHCERY
;
A
#
# COMPACT_ATOMS: atom_id res chain seq x y z
N LEU A 1 -34.72 -25.03 14.78
CA LEU A 1 -34.81 -24.67 13.35
C LEU A 1 -34.09 -25.78 12.59
N THR A 2 -34.80 -26.51 11.74
CA THR A 2 -34.24 -27.62 10.96
C THR A 2 -34.01 -27.12 9.55
N VAL A 3 -32.79 -27.26 9.03
CA VAL A 3 -32.44 -26.86 7.67
C VAL A 3 -32.14 -28.13 6.88
N ALA A 4 -32.75 -28.29 5.73
CA ALA A 4 -32.54 -29.40 4.81
C ALA A 4 -32.21 -28.87 3.42
N TRP A 5 -31.38 -29.61 2.68
CA TRP A 5 -31.05 -29.28 1.30
C TRP A 5 -32.04 -29.98 0.37
N ILE A 6 -32.64 -29.22 -0.56
CA ILE A 6 -33.63 -29.73 -1.51
C ILE A 6 -33.09 -29.49 -2.93
N PRO A 7 -33.12 -30.49 -3.83
CA PRO A 7 -32.72 -30.31 -5.21
C PRO A 7 -33.70 -29.37 -5.94
N GLY A 8 -33.16 -28.43 -6.71
CA GLY A 8 -33.96 -27.53 -7.54
C GLY A 8 -34.48 -28.19 -8.81
N HIS A 9 -35.57 -27.65 -9.38
CA HIS A 9 -36.19 -28.12 -10.63
C HIS A 9 -36.69 -29.57 -10.59
N MET A 10 -37.08 -30.03 -9.41
CA MET A 10 -37.64 -31.36 -9.18
C MET A 10 -39.13 -31.31 -8.83
N GLU A 11 -39.81 -30.22 -9.21
CA GLU A 11 -41.26 -30.04 -9.02
C GLU A 11 -41.71 -30.14 -7.55
N VAL A 12 -40.80 -29.85 -6.61
CA VAL A 12 -41.15 -29.75 -5.20
C VAL A 12 -41.96 -28.46 -5.04
N GLU A 13 -43.28 -28.59 -4.91
CA GLU A 13 -44.26 -27.49 -4.90
C GLU A 13 -43.79 -26.28 -4.07
N GLY A 14 -43.45 -26.48 -2.80
CA GLY A 14 -42.99 -25.37 -1.95
C GLY A 14 -41.63 -24.77 -2.36
N ASN A 15 -40.76 -25.52 -3.03
CA ASN A 15 -39.50 -24.99 -3.58
C ASN A 15 -39.74 -24.19 -4.86
N GLU A 16 -40.64 -24.66 -5.74
CA GLU A 16 -41.00 -23.98 -6.98
C GLU A 16 -41.80 -22.69 -6.72
N GLU A 17 -42.68 -22.68 -5.71
CA GLU A 17 -43.37 -21.46 -5.25
C GLU A 17 -42.38 -20.41 -4.77
N VAL A 18 -41.43 -20.80 -3.91
CA VAL A 18 -40.39 -19.89 -3.40
C VAL A 18 -39.51 -19.37 -4.54
N ASP A 19 -39.12 -20.22 -5.49
CA ASP A 19 -38.34 -19.82 -6.66
C ASP A 19 -39.12 -18.84 -7.56
N THR A 20 -40.41 -19.08 -7.76
CA THR A 20 -41.30 -18.19 -8.53
C THR A 20 -41.39 -16.80 -7.90
N GLU A 21 -41.61 -16.73 -6.58
CA GLU A 21 -41.66 -15.46 -5.86
C GLU A 21 -40.30 -14.76 -5.82
N ALA A 22 -39.21 -15.50 -5.67
CA ALA A 22 -37.85 -14.95 -5.75
C ALA A 22 -37.57 -14.33 -7.12
N LYS A 23 -38.02 -14.96 -8.21
CA LYS A 23 -37.92 -14.43 -9.59
C LYS A 23 -38.72 -13.14 -9.77
N LYS A 24 -39.96 -13.07 -9.28
CA LYS A 24 -40.78 -11.84 -9.32
C LYS A 24 -40.09 -10.69 -8.60
N ALA A 25 -39.58 -10.94 -7.39
CA ALA A 25 -38.84 -9.94 -6.62
C ALA A 25 -37.58 -9.45 -7.34
N ALA A 26 -36.82 -10.35 -7.97
CA ALA A 26 -35.61 -10.00 -8.74
C ALA A 26 -35.91 -9.15 -9.99
N GLN A 27 -37.11 -9.30 -10.57
CA GLN A 27 -37.59 -8.48 -11.69
C GLN A 27 -38.12 -7.09 -11.24
N GLY A 28 -38.06 -6.79 -9.94
CA GLY A 28 -38.48 -5.51 -9.38
C GLY A 28 -39.92 -5.48 -8.88
N ASP A 29 -40.65 -6.59 -8.96
CA ASP A 29 -42.02 -6.74 -8.43
C ASP A 29 -41.97 -7.02 -6.92
N SER A 30 -41.44 -6.04 -6.17
CA SER A 30 -41.27 -6.11 -4.73
C SER A 30 -42.31 -5.25 -4.01
N THR A 31 -43.04 -5.86 -3.08
CA THR A 31 -44.05 -5.18 -2.24
C THR A 31 -43.46 -4.12 -1.31
N ARG A 32 -42.14 -4.08 -1.14
CA ARG A 32 -41.41 -3.12 -0.30
C ARG A 32 -40.47 -2.27 -1.13
N SER A 33 -40.56 -0.97 -0.93
CA SER A 33 -39.60 -0.02 -1.48
C SER A 33 -38.17 -0.29 -0.95
N PRO A 34 -37.12 0.09 -1.69
CA PRO A 34 -35.74 -0.02 -1.23
C PRO A 34 -35.48 0.69 0.12
N ALA A 35 -36.25 1.74 0.44
CA ALA A 35 -36.16 2.42 1.73
C ALA A 35 -36.69 1.56 2.89
N GLN A 36 -37.78 0.80 2.67
CA GLN A 36 -38.33 -0.13 3.65
C GLN A 36 -37.47 -1.38 3.82
N LEU A 37 -36.78 -1.84 2.78
CA LEU A 37 -35.81 -2.94 2.89
C LEU A 37 -34.57 -2.52 3.69
N ARG A 38 -34.09 -1.28 3.50
CA ARG A 38 -32.96 -0.72 4.25
C ARG A 38 -33.23 -0.55 5.75
N SER A 39 -34.48 -0.31 6.16
CA SER A 39 -34.83 -0.23 7.59
C SER A 39 -34.89 -1.58 8.30
N ILE A 40 -35.14 -2.66 7.55
CA ILE A 40 -35.16 -4.04 8.06
C ILE A 40 -33.74 -4.57 8.23
N VAL A 41 -32.88 -4.32 7.24
CA VAL A 41 -31.47 -4.72 7.30
C VAL A 41 -30.65 -3.57 7.90
N LYS A 42 -30.76 -3.39 9.22
CA LYS A 42 -30.09 -2.29 9.95
C LYS A 42 -28.57 -2.29 9.80
N ASN A 43 -27.96 -3.47 9.63
CA ASN A 43 -26.52 -3.66 9.43
C ASN A 43 -26.30 -4.77 8.38
N PRO A 44 -26.33 -4.47 7.08
CA PRO A 44 -26.03 -5.47 6.07
C PRO A 44 -24.58 -5.96 6.26
N PRO A 45 -24.32 -7.27 6.10
CA PRO A 45 -22.96 -7.77 6.10
C PRO A 45 -22.15 -7.04 5.03
N LYS A 46 -20.96 -6.57 5.40
CA LYS A 46 -20.07 -5.89 4.47
C LYS A 46 -19.67 -6.88 3.38
N GLY A 47 -19.92 -6.55 2.12
CA GLY A 47 -19.42 -7.33 0.99
C GLY A 47 -17.89 -7.41 1.02
N LEU A 48 -17.32 -8.47 0.44
CA LEU A 48 -15.86 -8.69 0.39
C LEU A 48 -15.09 -7.47 -0.15
N ALA A 49 -15.66 -6.76 -1.13
CA ALA A 49 -15.08 -5.52 -1.67
C ALA A 49 -14.97 -4.41 -0.61
N ALA A 50 -16.01 -4.23 0.21
CA ALA A 50 -16.03 -3.24 1.27
C ALA A 50 -15.02 -3.57 2.38
N ILE A 51 -14.88 -4.86 2.73
CA ILE A 51 -13.87 -5.33 3.68
C ILE A 51 -12.45 -5.09 3.14
N LYS A 52 -12.18 -5.45 1.88
CA LYS A 52 -10.88 -5.20 1.24
C LYS A 52 -10.56 -3.69 1.19
N ALA A 53 -11.56 -2.86 0.90
CA ALA A 53 -11.40 -1.42 0.85
C ALA A 53 -11.08 -0.82 2.23
N SER A 54 -11.76 -1.26 3.30
CA SER A 54 -11.46 -0.80 4.66
C SER A 54 -10.07 -1.22 5.08
N PHE A 55 -9.70 -2.50 4.88
CA PHE A 55 -8.37 -3.00 5.20
C PHE A 55 -7.28 -2.18 4.50
N LYS A 56 -7.43 -1.94 3.19
CA LYS A 56 -6.47 -1.15 2.41
C LYS A 56 -6.36 0.29 2.90
N LYS A 57 -7.46 0.89 3.36
CA LYS A 57 -7.47 2.22 3.96
C LYS A 57 -6.68 2.22 5.28
N ASP A 58 -6.96 1.26 6.13
CA ASP A 58 -6.33 1.15 7.45
C ASP A 58 -4.82 0.90 7.32
N SER A 59 -4.40 -0.03 6.44
CA SER A 59 -2.97 -0.26 6.17
C SER A 59 -2.25 0.97 5.63
N ARG A 60 -2.89 1.77 4.78
CA ARG A 60 -2.30 3.03 4.28
C ARG A 60 -2.15 4.06 5.37
N GLN A 61 -3.13 4.15 6.27
CA GLN A 61 -3.06 5.07 7.40
C GLN A 61 -1.91 4.68 8.34
N MET A 62 -1.84 3.39 8.71
CA MET A 62 -0.75 2.85 9.53
C MET A 62 0.62 3.13 8.91
N TRP A 63 0.80 2.80 7.62
CA TRP A 63 2.05 3.07 6.91
C TRP A 63 2.42 4.55 6.91
N THR A 64 1.43 5.44 6.72
CA THR A 64 1.67 6.88 6.71
C THR A 64 2.16 7.37 8.08
N THR A 65 1.53 6.90 9.16
CA THR A 65 1.96 7.21 10.54
C THR A 65 3.37 6.69 10.80
N GLU A 66 3.62 5.40 10.54
CA GLU A 66 4.93 4.77 10.74
C GLU A 66 6.03 5.50 9.96
N TRP A 67 5.75 5.93 8.72
CA TRP A 67 6.71 6.69 7.91
C TRP A 67 7.12 8.00 8.58
N TYR A 68 6.16 8.78 9.08
CA TYR A 68 6.46 10.08 9.68
C TYR A 68 7.12 9.97 11.06
N GLU A 69 6.86 8.89 11.79
CA GLU A 69 7.49 8.60 13.08
C GLU A 69 8.87 7.95 12.94
N CYS A 70 9.22 7.48 11.75
CA CYS A 70 10.47 6.79 11.47
C CYS A 70 11.69 7.71 11.68
N ALA A 71 12.74 7.22 12.34
CA ALA A 71 13.98 7.97 12.58
C ALA A 71 14.71 8.41 11.29
N GLN A 72 14.42 7.74 10.17
CA GLN A 72 14.98 8.03 8.85
C GLN A 72 14.24 9.17 8.15
N TYR A 73 12.99 9.45 8.52
CA TYR A 73 12.15 10.45 7.86
C TYR A 73 12.81 11.84 7.78
N PRO A 74 13.35 12.43 8.88
CA PRO A 74 13.96 13.77 8.79
C PRO A 74 15.11 13.88 7.79
N ARG A 75 15.81 12.77 7.51
CA ARG A 75 16.92 12.75 6.53
C ARG A 75 16.40 12.66 5.10
N ILE A 76 15.41 11.80 4.86
CA ILE A 76 14.84 11.58 3.53
C ILE A 76 13.92 12.75 3.14
N ALA A 77 13.22 13.36 4.10
CA ALA A 77 12.28 14.46 3.90
C ALA A 77 12.91 15.72 3.29
N LYS A 78 14.23 15.88 3.42
CA LYS A 78 15.01 16.92 2.72
C LYS A 78 14.86 16.85 1.20
N TYR A 79 14.67 15.64 0.66
CA TYR A 79 14.61 15.38 -0.79
C TYR A 79 13.25 14.82 -1.22
N ASP A 80 12.60 14.04 -0.35
CA ASP A 80 11.27 13.46 -0.59
C ASP A 80 10.54 13.22 0.73
N ALA A 81 9.65 14.15 1.10
CA ALA A 81 8.85 14.04 2.31
C ALA A 81 7.69 13.04 2.22
N ARG A 82 7.38 12.54 1.02
CA ARG A 82 6.21 11.67 0.84
C ARG A 82 6.53 10.25 1.30
N PRO A 83 5.59 9.57 1.99
CA PRO A 83 5.73 8.15 2.22
C PRO A 83 5.87 7.43 0.86
N PRO A 84 6.85 6.52 0.73
CA PRO A 84 6.98 5.67 -0.45
C PRO A 84 5.64 5.01 -0.74
N ASN A 85 5.07 5.31 -1.91
CA ASN A 85 3.87 4.65 -2.40
C ASN A 85 4.12 4.10 -3.81
N ALA A 86 3.40 3.05 -4.17
CA ALA A 86 3.68 2.28 -5.38
C ALA A 86 3.64 3.13 -6.66
N SER A 87 2.74 4.10 -6.77
CA SER A 87 2.67 4.95 -7.98
C SER A 87 3.83 5.93 -8.06
N HIS A 88 4.21 6.54 -6.94
CA HIS A 88 5.34 7.46 -6.85
C HIS A 88 6.67 6.76 -7.15
N ILE A 89 6.90 5.61 -6.50
CA ILE A 89 8.09 4.78 -6.74
C ILE A 89 8.10 4.30 -8.19
N LYS A 90 6.97 3.82 -8.73
CA LYS A 90 6.90 3.44 -10.14
C LYS A 90 7.27 4.62 -11.04
N LYS A 91 6.73 5.81 -10.82
CA LYS A 91 7.06 6.99 -11.63
C LYS A 91 8.56 7.34 -11.58
N LEU A 92 9.22 7.15 -10.44
CA LEU A 92 10.65 7.44 -10.26
C LEU A 92 11.58 6.44 -10.97
N TYR A 93 11.19 5.16 -11.03
CA TYR A 93 12.08 4.08 -11.45
C TYR A 93 11.68 3.41 -12.78
N ASN A 94 10.48 3.66 -13.31
CA ASN A 94 9.95 2.93 -14.47
C ASN A 94 10.73 3.17 -15.77
N ASP A 95 11.43 4.30 -15.89
CA ASP A 95 12.27 4.67 -17.03
C ASP A 95 13.78 4.48 -16.74
N LYS A 96 14.14 3.86 -15.62
CA LYS A 96 15.53 3.66 -15.19
C LYS A 96 15.97 2.22 -15.40
N SER A 97 17.25 2.04 -15.72
CA SER A 97 17.84 0.70 -15.70
C SER A 97 17.84 0.17 -14.26
N LYS A 98 17.95 -1.16 -14.11
CA LYS A 98 18.09 -1.77 -12.76
C LYS A 98 19.29 -1.20 -11.99
N ARG A 99 20.38 -0.88 -12.71
CA ARG A 99 21.59 -0.29 -12.13
C ARG A 99 21.32 1.10 -11.58
N ASP A 100 20.70 1.97 -12.38
CA ASP A 100 20.41 3.35 -11.95
C ASP A 100 19.40 3.37 -10.82
N GLY A 101 18.38 2.50 -10.88
CA GLY A 101 17.41 2.38 -9.79
C GLY A 101 18.05 1.94 -8.48
N SER A 102 19.00 1.01 -8.52
CA SER A 102 19.79 0.63 -7.34
C SER A 102 20.63 1.80 -6.81
N LEU A 103 21.33 2.52 -7.70
CA LEU A 103 22.16 3.66 -7.32
C LEU A 103 21.33 4.78 -6.66
N ILE A 104 20.19 5.15 -7.27
CA ILE A 104 19.26 6.14 -6.72
C ILE A 104 18.74 5.69 -5.35
N THR A 105 18.40 4.40 -5.19
CA THR A 105 17.93 3.86 -3.90
C THR A 105 19.00 3.97 -2.82
N GLN A 106 20.25 3.62 -3.13
CA GLN A 106 21.38 3.71 -2.21
C GLN A 106 21.69 5.17 -1.82
N LEU A 107 21.69 6.08 -2.80
CA LEU A 107 21.88 7.52 -2.56
C LEU A 107 20.79 8.09 -1.65
N ARG A 108 19.52 7.81 -1.95
CA ARG A 108 18.38 8.33 -1.17
C ARG A 108 18.35 7.79 0.27
N SER A 109 18.70 6.52 0.45
CA SER A 109 18.74 5.89 1.77
C SER A 109 20.01 6.21 2.54
N HIS A 110 21.06 6.75 1.89
CA HIS A 110 22.41 6.91 2.44
C HIS A 110 23.08 5.56 2.80
N HIS A 111 22.65 4.48 2.16
CA HIS A 111 23.26 3.15 2.22
C HIS A 111 24.07 2.89 0.94
N ILE A 112 25.05 3.74 0.69
CA ILE A 112 25.94 3.68 -0.47
C ILE A 112 27.39 3.59 -0.01
N ALA A 113 28.25 2.94 -0.79
CA ALA A 113 29.66 2.71 -0.49
C ALA A 113 30.54 3.98 -0.56
N LEU A 114 30.15 5.04 0.17
CA LEU A 114 30.96 6.22 0.46
C LEU A 114 31.57 6.09 1.86
N ASN A 115 32.73 6.70 2.11
CA ASN A 115 33.50 6.50 3.34
C ASN A 115 32.70 6.84 4.61
N ALA A 116 31.83 7.85 4.59
CA ALA A 116 31.00 8.17 5.75
C ALA A 116 30.06 7.00 6.14
N TYR A 117 29.46 6.33 5.15
CA TYR A 117 28.62 5.16 5.41
C TYR A 117 29.45 3.94 5.81
N LEU A 118 30.53 3.66 5.06
CA LEU A 118 31.40 2.51 5.30
C LEU A 118 32.05 2.58 6.69
N HIS A 119 32.48 3.75 7.13
CA HIS A 119 33.04 3.96 8.46
C HIS A 119 31.99 3.73 9.55
N ARG A 120 30.75 4.21 9.35
CA ARG A 120 29.63 3.98 10.28
C ARG A 120 29.35 2.50 10.52
N ILE A 121 29.51 1.66 9.49
CA ILE A 121 29.36 0.19 9.59
C ILE A 121 30.68 -0.52 9.90
N LYS A 122 31.76 0.22 10.20
CA LYS A 122 33.10 -0.29 10.53
C LYS A 122 33.78 -1.09 9.40
N ALA A 123 33.41 -0.82 8.15
CA ALA A 123 34.03 -1.45 6.97
C ALA A 123 35.33 -0.74 6.54
N VAL A 124 35.51 0.52 6.93
CA VAL A 124 36.74 1.30 6.72
C VAL A 124 37.10 2.05 8.00
N ASN A 125 38.38 2.42 8.13
CA ASN A 125 38.92 3.06 9.34
C ASN A 125 38.66 4.58 9.41
N SER A 126 38.16 5.19 8.35
CA SER A 126 38.04 6.65 8.24
C SER A 126 36.82 7.04 7.41
N PRO A 127 36.07 8.09 7.80
CA PRO A 127 34.96 8.63 7.01
C PRO A 127 35.40 9.65 5.96
N TRP A 128 36.68 10.01 5.91
CA TRP A 128 37.18 11.17 5.16
C TRP A 128 37.22 10.93 3.64
N CYS A 129 36.86 11.95 2.87
CA CYS A 129 37.10 12.03 1.44
C CYS A 129 38.61 12.14 1.20
N PRO A 130 39.21 11.30 0.34
CA PRO A 130 40.66 11.34 0.09
C PRO A 130 41.17 12.64 -0.56
N ARG A 131 40.28 13.45 -1.15
CA ARG A 131 40.65 14.70 -1.83
C ARG A 131 40.36 15.93 -1.00
N CYS A 132 39.17 16.00 -0.40
CA CYS A 132 38.68 17.20 0.27
C CYS A 132 38.88 17.19 1.79
N GLU A 133 39.35 16.07 2.37
CA GLU A 133 39.59 15.90 3.81
C GLU A 133 38.37 16.18 4.73
N VAL A 134 37.17 16.19 4.16
CA VAL A 134 35.88 16.27 4.88
C VAL A 134 35.16 14.92 4.81
N SER A 135 34.16 14.71 5.67
CA SER A 135 33.39 13.46 5.68
C SER A 135 32.74 13.21 4.31
N GLU A 136 32.98 12.03 3.71
CA GLU A 136 32.46 11.67 2.39
C GLU A 136 30.99 11.24 2.47
N THR A 137 30.11 12.21 2.70
CA THR A 137 28.65 12.02 2.74
C THR A 137 28.05 12.03 1.33
N VAL A 138 26.79 11.60 1.19
CA VAL A 138 26.04 11.72 -0.08
C VAL A 138 25.96 13.18 -0.55
N GLU A 139 25.73 14.11 0.37
CA GLU A 139 25.67 15.55 0.06
C GLU A 139 27.02 16.07 -0.45
N HIS A 140 28.11 15.74 0.24
CA HIS A 140 29.45 16.10 -0.22
C HIS A 140 29.76 15.49 -1.60
N TYR A 141 29.51 14.18 -1.76
CA TYR A 141 29.74 13.47 -3.00
C TYR A 141 28.98 14.08 -4.19
N LEU A 142 27.73 14.50 -4.01
CA LEU A 142 26.90 15.04 -5.09
C LEU A 142 27.12 16.54 -5.36
N LEU A 143 27.43 17.34 -4.34
CA LEU A 143 27.34 18.80 -4.42
C LEU A 143 28.66 19.55 -4.20
N HIS A 144 29.67 18.92 -3.59
CA HIS A 144 30.84 19.62 -3.07
C HIS A 144 32.19 18.97 -3.39
N CYS A 145 32.21 17.69 -3.74
CA CYS A 145 33.46 16.94 -3.88
C CYS A 145 34.17 17.30 -5.19
N GLU A 146 35.36 17.88 -5.10
CA GLU A 146 36.18 18.24 -6.28
C GLU A 146 36.78 17.04 -7.02
N ARG A 147 36.57 15.82 -6.51
CA ARG A 147 37.04 14.59 -7.16
C ARG A 147 36.13 14.16 -8.30
N TYR A 148 34.85 14.50 -8.24
CA TYR A 148 33.79 14.03 -9.13
C TYR A 148 33.06 15.22 -9.75
#